data_AF-A0A6I6R006-F1
#
_entry.id   AF-A0A6I6R006-F1
#
_cell.length_a   1.000
_cell.length_b   1.000
_cell.length_c   1.000
_cell.angle_alpha   90.00
_cell.angle_beta   90.00
_cell.angle_gamma   90.00
#
_symmetry.space_group_name_H-M   'P 1'
#
loop_
_entity.id
_entity.type
_entity.pdbx_description
1 polymer ?
#
loop_
_entity_poly.entity_id
_entity_poly.type
_entity_poly.pdbx_seq_one_letter_code
_entity_poly.pdbx_strand_id
1 'polypeptide(L)'
;MKTRDILNTVTRTLPDWHVYNDHQFGRITAYNPQAGCEVVVGLPDTDTNTIRIVRARYELVEDVTVFNTADMGEEQALDELARLLAAPMPRTDRLMWLKEQFDKGAEWCRSTLHDEQAAKDTEDMAERYMCVCESCDKYPELDPVSVFEGWLLGEELGSPYETRRQAASHMLSDVRRLDRE
;
A
#
# COMPACT_ATOMS: atom_id res chain seq x y z
N MET A 1 -13.47 -9.75 -23.65
CA MET A 1 -12.96 -8.39 -23.42
C MET A 1 -11.58 -8.24 -24.03
N LYS A 2 -11.30 -7.16 -24.75
CA LYS A 2 -10.01 -7.01 -25.48
C LYS A 2 -8.96 -6.30 -24.65
N THR A 3 -7.68 -6.67 -24.82
CA THR A 3 -6.52 -6.03 -24.18
C THR A 3 -6.48 -4.51 -24.38
N ARG A 4 -6.87 -4.03 -25.58
CA ARG A 4 -6.91 -2.60 -25.88
C ARG A 4 -7.89 -1.84 -25.00
N ASP A 5 -9.03 -2.45 -24.68
CA ASP A 5 -10.07 -1.81 -23.89
C ASP A 5 -9.66 -1.74 -22.42
N ILE A 6 -9.04 -2.80 -21.91
CA ILE A 6 -8.42 -2.81 -20.57
C ILE A 6 -7.32 -1.75 -20.46
N LEU A 7 -6.43 -1.65 -21.46
CA LEU A 7 -5.37 -0.63 -21.49
C LEU A 7 -5.95 0.80 -21.49
N ASN A 8 -6.97 1.04 -22.30
CA ASN A 8 -7.65 2.35 -22.32
C ASN A 8 -8.29 2.66 -20.97
N THR A 9 -8.91 1.69 -20.31
CA THR A 9 -9.49 1.86 -18.97
C THR A 9 -8.40 2.22 -17.96
N VAL A 10 -7.30 1.47 -17.90
CA VAL A 10 -6.19 1.75 -16.99
C VAL A 10 -5.64 3.17 -17.18
N THR A 11 -5.32 3.55 -18.42
CA THR A 11 -4.78 4.87 -18.75
C THR A 11 -5.75 6.02 -18.43
N ARG A 12 -7.06 5.80 -18.58
CA ARG A 12 -8.08 6.81 -18.26
C ARG A 12 -8.33 6.95 -16.76
N THR A 13 -8.30 5.84 -16.02
CA THR A 13 -8.51 5.85 -14.58
C THR A 13 -7.28 6.36 -13.81
N LEU A 14 -6.08 6.13 -14.34
CA LEU A 14 -4.81 6.54 -13.73
C LEU A 14 -4.05 7.52 -14.65
N PRO A 15 -4.56 8.75 -14.83
CA PRO A 15 -4.10 9.67 -15.88
C PRO A 15 -2.65 10.14 -15.71
N ASP A 16 -2.18 10.23 -14.47
CA ASP A 16 -0.83 10.73 -14.14
C ASP A 16 0.19 9.59 -13.93
N TRP A 17 -0.18 8.35 -14.23
CA TRP A 17 0.65 7.17 -14.03
C TRP A 17 1.33 6.75 -15.33
N HIS A 18 2.55 6.22 -15.23
CA HIS A 18 3.24 5.63 -16.36
C HIS A 18 2.69 4.22 -16.63
N VAL A 19 1.93 4.08 -17.72
CA VAL A 19 1.30 2.80 -18.11
C VAL A 19 2.10 2.12 -19.22
N TYR A 20 2.42 0.85 -19.03
CA TYR A 20 3.08 0.00 -20.02
C TYR A 20 2.37 -1.35 -20.17
N ASN A 21 2.38 -1.90 -21.38
CA ASN A 21 1.80 -3.20 -21.70
C ASN A 21 2.92 -4.23 -21.88
N ASP A 22 2.99 -5.18 -20.97
CA ASP A 22 3.92 -6.29 -21.00
C ASP A 22 3.27 -7.49 -21.71
N HIS A 23 3.47 -7.51 -23.03
CA HIS A 23 2.95 -8.54 -23.92
C HIS A 23 3.50 -9.94 -23.62
N GLN A 24 4.70 -10.04 -23.01
CA GLN A 24 5.33 -11.33 -22.75
C GLN A 24 4.64 -12.07 -21.59
N PHE A 25 4.21 -11.33 -20.57
CA PHE A 25 3.57 -11.87 -19.38
C PHE A 25 2.04 -11.66 -19.37
N GLY A 26 1.48 -11.08 -20.44
CA GLY A 26 0.05 -10.84 -20.57
C GLY A 26 -0.47 -9.91 -19.46
N ARG A 27 0.22 -8.82 -19.18
CA ARG A 27 -0.14 -7.89 -18.09
C ARG A 27 0.03 -6.44 -18.52
N ILE A 28 -0.79 -5.57 -17.95
CA ILE A 28 -0.64 -4.12 -18.04
C ILE A 28 -0.16 -3.63 -16.69
N THR A 29 0.83 -2.77 -16.68
CA THR A 29 1.34 -2.20 -15.43
C THR A 29 1.28 -0.69 -15.48
N ALA A 30 0.78 -0.09 -14.41
CA ALA A 30 0.74 1.35 -14.19
C ALA A 30 1.65 1.69 -13.00
N TYR A 31 2.58 2.61 -13.16
CA TYR A 31 3.53 3.01 -12.12
C TYR A 31 3.45 4.51 -11.85
N ASN A 32 3.34 4.89 -10.58
CA ASN A 32 3.45 6.26 -10.11
C ASN A 32 4.80 6.48 -9.42
N PRO A 33 5.77 7.14 -10.09
CA PRO A 33 7.10 7.37 -9.52
C PRO A 33 7.09 8.32 -8.33
N GLN A 34 6.10 9.20 -8.21
CA GLN A 34 6.01 10.16 -7.10
C GLN A 34 5.54 9.47 -5.81
N ALA A 35 4.65 8.48 -5.95
CA ALA A 35 4.14 7.71 -4.82
C ALA A 35 4.91 6.39 -4.59
N GLY A 36 5.79 5.99 -5.51
CA GLY A 36 6.45 4.69 -5.50
C GLY A 36 5.48 3.51 -5.64
N CYS A 37 4.27 3.75 -6.15
CA CYS A 37 3.20 2.76 -6.27
C CYS A 37 3.15 2.15 -7.66
N GLU A 38 2.79 0.88 -7.74
CA GLU A 38 2.62 0.11 -8.96
C GLU A 38 1.29 -0.64 -8.91
N VAL A 39 0.57 -0.70 -10.03
CA VAL A 39 -0.64 -1.51 -10.21
C VAL A 39 -0.44 -2.39 -11.43
N VAL A 40 -0.46 -3.70 -11.22
CA VAL A 40 -0.35 -4.72 -12.27
C VAL A 40 -1.73 -5.34 -12.49
N VAL A 41 -2.24 -5.21 -13.71
CA VAL A 41 -3.49 -5.79 -14.17
C VAL A 41 -3.15 -6.97 -15.09
N GLY A 42 -3.38 -8.18 -14.60
CA GLY A 42 -3.29 -9.40 -15.41
C GLY A 42 -4.40 -9.41 -16.45
N LEU A 43 -4.04 -9.60 -17.72
CA LEU A 43 -5.02 -9.77 -18.78
C LEU A 43 -5.75 -11.09 -18.56
N PRO A 44 -7.08 -11.13 -18.72
CA PRO A 44 -7.83 -12.36 -18.55
C PRO A 44 -7.35 -13.36 -19.61
N ASP A 45 -6.89 -14.52 -19.17
CA ASP A 45 -6.71 -15.64 -20.08
C ASP A 45 -8.09 -16.13 -20.51
N THR A 46 -8.18 -16.64 -21.74
CA THR A 46 -9.43 -16.97 -22.42
C THR A 46 -10.32 -17.94 -21.64
N ASP A 47 -9.73 -18.71 -20.72
CA ASP A 47 -10.38 -19.77 -19.96
C ASP A 47 -10.86 -19.36 -18.56
N THR A 48 -10.31 -18.29 -17.97
CA THR A 48 -10.59 -17.98 -16.55
C THR A 48 -11.58 -16.85 -16.35
N ASN A 49 -11.77 -15.94 -17.33
CA ASN A 49 -12.61 -14.74 -17.18
C ASN A 49 -12.33 -13.97 -15.87
N THR A 50 -11.10 -14.06 -15.36
CA THR A 50 -10.69 -13.36 -14.14
C THR A 50 -9.57 -12.39 -14.47
N ILE A 51 -9.70 -11.16 -13.96
CA ILE A 51 -8.63 -10.17 -13.95
C ILE A 51 -8.01 -10.18 -12.57
N ARG A 52 -6.69 -10.27 -12.51
CA ARG A 52 -5.94 -10.09 -11.26
C ARG A 52 -5.38 -8.69 -11.21
N ILE A 53 -5.75 -7.91 -10.20
CA ILE A 53 -5.21 -6.58 -9.94
C ILE A 53 -4.28 -6.72 -8.73
N VAL A 54 -2.99 -6.55 -8.95
CA VAL A 54 -1.98 -6.52 -7.90
C VAL A 54 -1.58 -5.09 -7.71
N ARG A 55 -1.69 -4.56 -6.50
CA ARG A 55 -1.17 -3.23 -6.17
C ARG A 55 0.04 -3.38 -5.28
N ALA A 56 1.07 -2.60 -5.54
CA ALA A 56 2.36 -2.67 -4.86
C ALA A 56 2.93 -1.28 -4.60
N ARG A 57 3.82 -1.16 -3.62
CA ARG A 57 4.62 0.05 -3.37
C ARG A 57 6.03 -0.37 -2.96
N TYR A 58 7.06 0.24 -3.55
CA TYR A 58 8.47 -0.10 -3.30
C TYR A 58 8.77 -1.62 -3.35
N GLU A 59 8.32 -2.29 -4.41
CA GLU A 59 8.49 -3.75 -4.64
C GLU A 59 7.68 -4.67 -3.71
N LEU A 60 6.84 -4.11 -2.84
CA LEU A 60 6.00 -4.86 -1.90
C LEU A 60 4.58 -4.95 -2.42
N VAL A 61 4.04 -6.17 -2.54
CA VAL A 61 2.63 -6.37 -2.88
C VAL A 61 1.76 -5.95 -1.70
N GLU A 62 0.98 -4.88 -1.89
CA GLU A 62 0.06 -4.33 -0.89
C GLU A 62 -1.35 -4.87 -1.01
N ASP A 63 -1.81 -5.29 -2.20
CA ASP A 63 -3.14 -5.86 -2.36
C ASP A 63 -3.21 -6.76 -3.59
N VAL A 64 -4.03 -7.81 -3.51
CA VAL A 64 -4.35 -8.68 -4.63
C VAL A 64 -5.86 -8.85 -4.73
N THR A 65 -6.47 -8.10 -5.63
CA THR A 65 -7.89 -8.25 -5.98
C THR A 65 -8.03 -9.22 -7.15
N VAL A 66 -8.87 -10.25 -6.99
CA VAL A 66 -9.30 -11.14 -8.08
C VAL A 66 -10.71 -10.75 -8.49
N PHE A 67 -10.85 -10.26 -9.72
CA PHE A 67 -12.09 -9.74 -10.28
C PHE A 67 -12.63 -10.72 -11.33
N ASN A 68 -13.81 -11.30 -11.09
CA ASN A 68 -14.46 -12.25 -12.00
C ASN A 68 -15.43 -11.53 -12.95
N THR A 69 -15.25 -11.73 -14.26
CA THR A 69 -16.03 -11.11 -15.33
C THR A 69 -16.97 -12.09 -16.04
N ALA A 70 -17.07 -13.35 -15.60
CA ALA A 70 -17.79 -14.41 -16.33
C ALA A 70 -19.27 -14.09 -16.60
N ASP A 71 -19.93 -13.43 -15.65
CA ASP A 71 -21.35 -13.08 -15.72
C ASP A 71 -21.60 -11.62 -16.16
N MET A 72 -20.55 -10.89 -16.54
CA MET A 72 -20.63 -9.46 -16.86
C MET A 72 -20.56 -9.21 -18.37
N GLY A 73 -21.36 -8.26 -18.86
CA GLY A 73 -21.14 -7.67 -20.18
C GLY A 73 -19.82 -6.90 -20.22
N GLU A 74 -19.22 -6.76 -21.41
CA GLU A 74 -17.91 -6.11 -21.57
C GLU A 74 -17.87 -4.68 -21.01
N GLU A 75 -18.92 -3.88 -21.25
CA GLU A 75 -19.03 -2.51 -20.71
C GLU A 75 -19.08 -2.50 -19.17
N GLN A 76 -19.91 -3.36 -18.57
CA GLN A 76 -20.02 -3.51 -17.12
C GLN A 76 -18.70 -3.98 -16.49
N ALA A 77 -17.98 -4.88 -17.15
CA ALA A 77 -16.69 -5.37 -16.68
C ALA A 77 -15.62 -4.27 -16.71
N LEU A 78 -15.64 -3.40 -17.73
CA LEU A 78 -14.72 -2.27 -17.83
C LEU A 78 -15.02 -1.18 -16.79
N ASP A 79 -16.30 -0.90 -16.52
CA ASP A 79 -16.71 0.05 -15.48
C ASP A 79 -16.31 -0.43 -14.08
N GLU A 80 -16.51 -1.72 -13.79
CA GLU A 80 -16.11 -2.29 -12.51
C GLU A 80 -14.57 -2.34 -12.36
N LEU A 81 -13.85 -2.63 -13.45
CA LEU A 81 -12.39 -2.50 -13.47
C LEU A 81 -11.96 -1.06 -13.17
N ALA A 82 -12.58 -0.05 -13.79
CA ALA A 82 -12.29 1.35 -13.51
C ALA A 82 -12.56 1.70 -12.05
N ARG A 83 -13.69 1.23 -11.49
CA ARG A 83 -14.05 1.43 -10.08
C ARG A 83 -13.01 0.81 -9.15
N LEU A 84 -12.57 -0.41 -9.44
CA LEU A 84 -11.52 -1.07 -8.66
C LEU A 84 -10.22 -0.29 -8.75
N LEU A 85 -9.74 0.06 -9.95
CA LEU A 85 -8.51 0.82 -10.13
C LEU A 85 -8.51 2.19 -9.43
N ALA A 86 -9.67 2.85 -9.37
CA ALA A 86 -9.86 4.11 -8.67
C ALA A 86 -9.99 3.96 -7.14
N ALA A 87 -10.23 2.74 -6.64
CA ALA A 87 -10.38 2.50 -5.22
C ALA A 87 -9.05 2.78 -4.50
N PRO A 88 -9.07 3.48 -3.36
CA PRO A 88 -7.88 3.65 -2.54
C PRO A 88 -7.36 2.27 -2.12
N MET A 89 -6.04 2.12 -2.05
CA MET A 89 -5.45 0.83 -1.69
C MET A 89 -5.91 0.42 -0.29
N PRO A 90 -6.25 -0.86 -0.06
CA PRO A 90 -6.59 -1.34 1.27
C PRO A 90 -5.41 -1.09 2.22
N ARG A 91 -5.59 -0.16 3.17
CA ARG A 91 -4.56 0.16 4.17
C ARG A 91 -4.18 -1.08 4.99
N THR A 92 -5.13 -1.98 5.22
CA THR A 92 -5.01 -3.12 6.14
C THR A 92 -3.82 -4.05 5.84
N ASP A 93 -3.54 -4.38 4.59
CA ASP A 93 -2.43 -5.28 4.23
C ASP A 93 -1.06 -4.59 4.41
N ARG A 94 -1.00 -3.28 4.16
CA ARG A 94 0.16 -2.42 4.43
C ARG A 94 0.47 -2.36 5.94
N LEU A 95 -0.57 -2.30 6.79
CA LEU A 95 -0.43 -2.33 8.25
C LEU A 95 0.09 -3.67 8.75
N MET A 96 -0.44 -4.76 8.20
CA MET A 96 0.00 -6.11 8.56
C MET A 96 1.45 -6.34 8.17
N TRP A 97 1.87 -5.93 6.97
CA TRP A 97 3.27 -6.02 6.54
C TRP A 97 4.18 -5.13 7.41
N LEU A 98 3.77 -3.90 7.72
CA LEU A 98 4.55 -3.00 8.57
C LEU A 98 4.74 -3.55 9.97
N LYS A 99 3.68 -4.08 10.56
CA LYS A 99 3.76 -4.79 11.83
C LYS A 99 4.76 -5.95 11.76
N GLU A 100 4.75 -6.74 10.68
CA GLU A 100 5.70 -7.83 10.49
C GLU A 100 7.16 -7.33 10.40
N GLN A 101 7.41 -6.18 9.77
CA GLN A 101 8.75 -5.58 9.72
C GLN A 101 9.22 -5.10 11.10
N PHE A 102 8.33 -4.49 11.88
CA PHE A 102 8.65 -4.12 13.26
C PHE A 102 8.97 -5.35 14.12
N ASP A 103 8.16 -6.41 14.00
CA ASP A 103 8.38 -7.67 14.72
C ASP A 103 9.75 -8.28 14.36
N LYS A 104 10.11 -8.30 13.07
CA LYS A 104 11.44 -8.73 12.58
C LYS A 104 12.57 -7.83 13.07
N GLY A 105 12.37 -6.52 13.09
CA GLY A 105 13.35 -5.55 13.59
C GLY A 105 13.64 -5.74 15.07
N ALA A 106 12.59 -5.92 15.89
CA ALA A 106 12.72 -6.20 17.31
C ALA A 106 13.46 -7.52 17.57
N GLU A 107 13.14 -8.58 16.81
CA GLU A 107 13.85 -9.85 16.88
C GLU A 107 15.33 -9.71 16.48
N TRP A 108 15.64 -8.93 15.45
CA TRP A 108 17.02 -8.65 15.05
C TRP A 108 17.80 -7.92 16.15
N CYS A 109 17.19 -6.90 16.79
CA CYS A 109 17.78 -6.22 17.94
C CYS A 109 18.09 -7.19 19.09
N ARG A 110 17.17 -8.10 19.42
CA ARG A 110 17.38 -9.12 20.48
C ARG A 110 18.46 -10.14 20.11
N SER A 111 18.41 -10.66 18.90
CA SER A 111 19.23 -11.81 18.47
C SER A 111 20.63 -11.42 18.02
N THR A 112 20.77 -10.30 17.32
CA THR A 112 22.01 -9.89 16.65
C THR A 112 22.75 -8.80 17.43
N LEU A 113 22.03 -7.80 17.94
CA LEU A 113 22.63 -6.71 18.72
C LEU A 113 22.69 -7.01 20.22
N HIS A 114 21.93 -8.02 20.69
CA HIS A 114 21.71 -8.29 22.13
C HIS A 114 21.22 -7.06 22.89
N ASP A 115 20.47 -6.18 22.21
CA ASP A 115 19.95 -4.94 22.76
C ASP A 115 18.44 -5.07 23.02
N GLU A 116 18.11 -5.45 24.25
CA GLU A 116 16.74 -5.60 24.72
C GLU A 116 15.98 -4.27 24.78
N GLN A 117 16.69 -3.15 24.97
CA GLN A 117 16.04 -1.84 25.01
C GLN A 117 15.67 -1.40 23.60
N ALA A 118 16.56 -1.56 22.61
CA ALA A 118 16.27 -1.28 21.21
C ALA A 118 15.13 -2.16 20.66
N ALA A 119 15.03 -3.42 21.13
CA ALA A 119 13.91 -4.29 20.79
C ALA A 119 12.58 -3.76 21.33
N LYS A 120 12.53 -3.38 22.61
CA LYS A 120 11.34 -2.78 23.23
C LYS A 120 10.93 -1.47 22.58
N ASP A 121 11.91 -0.62 22.26
CA ASP A 121 11.66 0.64 21.56
C ASP A 121 11.06 0.38 20.16
N THR A 122 11.47 -0.70 19.50
CA THR A 122 10.92 -1.13 18.21
C THR A 122 9.48 -1.64 18.35
N GLU A 123 9.20 -2.46 19.37
CA GLU A 123 7.86 -2.99 19.67
C GLU A 123 6.87 -1.87 20.08
N ASP A 124 7.28 -0.97 20.97
CA ASP A 124 6.49 0.21 21.39
C ASP A 124 6.13 1.11 20.19
N MET A 125 7.06 1.23 19.23
CA MET A 125 6.82 2.02 18.03
C MET A 125 5.86 1.30 17.07
N ALA A 126 5.92 -0.03 16.97
CA ALA A 126 4.96 -0.82 16.22
C ALA A 126 3.53 -0.64 16.75
N GLU A 127 3.34 -0.70 18.07
CA GLU A 127 2.02 -0.51 18.70
C GLU A 127 1.47 0.89 18.45
N ARG A 128 2.32 1.91 18.59
CA ARG A 128 1.95 3.30 18.27
C ARG A 128 1.60 3.48 16.81
N TYR A 129 2.33 2.83 15.90
CA TYR A 129 2.04 2.85 14.47
C TYR A 129 0.66 2.27 14.18
N MET A 130 0.36 1.07 14.72
CA MET A 130 -0.95 0.44 14.56
C MET A 130 -2.08 1.34 15.06
N CYS A 131 -1.92 1.94 16.24
CA CYS A 131 -2.89 2.90 16.78
C CYS A 131 -3.16 4.08 15.84
N VAL A 132 -2.11 4.67 15.26
CA VAL A 132 -2.25 5.80 14.33
C VAL A 132 -2.97 5.36 13.07
N CYS A 133 -2.67 4.17 12.57
CA CYS A 133 -3.28 3.68 11.35
C CYS A 133 -4.75 3.33 11.50
N GLU A 134 -5.11 2.63 12.58
CA GLU A 134 -6.52 2.41 12.96
C GLU A 134 -7.29 3.73 13.08
N SER A 135 -6.63 4.79 13.55
CA SER A 135 -7.22 6.11 13.68
C SER A 135 -7.32 6.82 12.31
N CYS A 136 -6.30 6.71 11.47
CA CYS A 136 -6.25 7.29 10.13
C CYS A 136 -7.17 6.56 9.13
N ASP A 137 -7.60 5.32 9.38
CA ASP A 137 -8.49 4.57 8.48
C ASP A 137 -9.77 5.36 8.11
N LYS A 138 -10.25 6.22 9.00
CA LYS A 138 -11.39 7.12 8.75
C LYS A 138 -11.07 8.32 7.83
N TYR A 139 -9.79 8.66 7.69
CA TYR A 139 -9.31 9.88 7.02
C TYR A 139 -8.29 9.51 5.90
N PRO A 140 -8.76 9.26 4.66
CA PRO A 140 -7.93 8.84 3.53
C PRO A 140 -6.77 9.80 3.20
N GLU A 141 -6.97 11.10 3.43
CA GLU A 141 -5.97 12.14 3.19
C GLU A 141 -4.76 12.09 4.13
N LEU A 142 -4.87 11.41 5.28
CA LEU A 142 -3.76 11.23 6.22
C LEU A 142 -3.09 9.88 5.95
N ASP A 143 -2.05 9.83 5.11
CA ASP A 143 -1.23 8.62 4.93
C ASP A 143 -0.25 8.47 6.10
N PRO A 144 -0.48 7.50 7.02
CA PRO A 144 0.39 7.34 8.17
C PRO A 144 1.81 6.92 7.79
N VAL A 145 2.01 6.33 6.60
CA VAL A 145 3.31 5.79 6.20
C VAL A 145 4.33 6.86 5.87
N SER A 146 3.90 8.05 5.43
CA SER A 146 4.79 9.21 5.22
C SER A 146 5.60 9.57 6.48
N VAL A 147 5.08 9.29 7.67
CA VAL A 147 5.75 9.56 8.95
C VAL A 147 6.81 8.50 9.29
N PHE A 148 6.73 7.30 8.71
CA PHE A 148 7.55 6.15 9.10
C PHE A 148 8.36 5.51 7.97
N GLU A 149 8.20 5.97 6.73
CA GLU A 149 9.08 5.61 5.60
C GLU A 149 10.56 5.80 5.94
N GLY A 150 10.91 6.85 6.69
CA GLY A 150 12.28 7.07 7.16
C GLY A 150 12.76 6.10 8.26
N TRP A 151 11.87 5.32 8.88
CA TRP A 151 12.25 4.18 9.75
C TRP A 151 12.48 2.92 8.92
N LEU A 152 11.60 2.65 7.95
CA LEU A 152 11.71 1.52 7.03
C LEU A 152 12.95 1.59 6.13
N LEU A 153 13.30 2.78 5.68
CA LEU A 153 14.42 3.02 4.77
C LEU A 153 15.77 3.20 5.49
N GLY A 154 15.78 3.17 6.83
CA GLY A 154 17.03 3.15 7.62
C GLY A 154 17.93 4.38 7.46
N GLU A 155 17.43 5.54 7.03
CA GLU A 155 18.28 6.70 6.73
C GLU A 155 18.87 7.41 7.97
N GLU A 156 20.09 7.93 7.77
CA GLU A 156 21.07 8.54 8.70
C GLU A 156 20.57 9.74 9.51
N LEU A 157 19.65 9.54 10.45
CA LEU A 157 19.32 10.57 11.46
C LEU A 157 19.45 10.00 12.86
N GLY A 158 20.48 10.48 13.57
CA GLY A 158 20.77 10.14 14.96
C GLY A 158 19.58 10.37 15.91
N SER A 159 19.55 9.55 16.96
CA SER A 159 18.42 9.34 17.90
C SER A 159 17.06 9.15 17.21
N PRO A 160 16.88 7.99 16.55
CA PRO A 160 15.79 7.76 15.62
C PRO A 160 14.43 7.48 16.29
N TYR A 161 14.42 7.23 17.60
CA TYR A 161 13.22 6.82 18.35
C TYR A 161 12.37 8.01 18.81
N GLU A 162 12.95 8.97 19.55
CA GLU A 162 12.18 10.07 20.16
C GLU A 162 11.53 10.98 19.12
N THR A 163 12.26 11.36 18.07
CA THR A 163 11.74 12.21 16.99
C THR A 163 10.57 11.55 16.27
N ARG A 164 10.64 10.24 16.03
CA ARG A 164 9.57 9.49 15.34
C ARG A 164 8.38 9.22 16.25
N ARG A 165 8.62 8.91 17.53
CA ARG A 165 7.59 8.83 18.56
C ARG A 165 6.82 10.14 18.70
N GLN A 166 7.52 11.27 18.60
CA GLN A 166 6.91 12.60 18.65
C GLN A 166 6.07 12.87 17.39
N ALA A 167 6.57 12.59 16.19
CA ALA A 167 5.82 12.71 14.94
C ALA A 167 4.55 11.85 14.93
N ALA A 168 4.64 10.59 15.38
CA ALA A 168 3.49 9.71 15.57
C ALA A 168 2.44 10.31 16.52
N SER A 169 2.91 10.92 17.62
CA SER A 169 2.04 11.56 18.62
C SER A 169 1.33 12.79 18.04
N HIS A 170 2.01 13.59 17.21
CA HIS A 170 1.42 14.73 16.53
C HIS A 170 0.31 14.29 15.57
N MET A 171 0.55 13.28 14.74
CA MET A 171 -0.46 12.79 13.79
C MET A 171 -1.68 12.20 14.50
N LEU A 172 -1.49 11.44 15.59
CA LEU A 172 -2.59 10.98 16.42
C LEU A 172 -3.39 12.14 17.03
N SER A 173 -2.71 13.23 17.39
CA SER A 173 -3.38 14.45 17.88
C SER A 173 -4.18 15.15 16.78
N ASP A 174 -3.68 15.18 15.54
CA ASP A 174 -4.40 15.75 14.41
C ASP A 174 -5.65 14.94 14.07
N VAL A 175 -5.55 13.60 14.06
CA VAL A 175 -6.71 12.71 13.89
C VAL A 175 -7.74 12.94 14.99
N ARG A 176 -7.30 13.02 16.26
CA ARG A 176 -8.19 13.32 17.40
C ARG A 176 -8.84 14.70 17.32
N ARG A 177 -8.22 15.67 16.64
CA ARG A 177 -8.82 16.98 16.38
C ARG A 177 -9.91 16.84 15.31
N LEU A 178 -9.63 16.12 14.23
CA LEU A 178 -10.60 15.85 13.16
C LEU A 178 -11.83 15.06 13.66
N ASP A 179 -11.67 14.15 14.62
CA ASP A 179 -12.80 13.42 15.24
C ASP A 179 -13.70 14.33 16.12
N ARG A 180 -13.27 15.56 16.46
CA ARG A 180 -14.03 16.51 17.29
C ARG A 180 -14.73 17.62 16.49
N GLU A 181 -14.38 17.78 15.22
CA GLU A 181 -14.99 18.73 14.29
C GLU A 181 -16.21 18.12 13.59
#